data_AF-G6C446-F1
#
_entry.id   AF-G6C446-F1
#
_cell.length_a   1.000
_cell.length_b   1.000
_cell.length_c   1.000
_cell.angle_alpha   90.00
_cell.angle_beta   90.00
_cell.angle_gamma   90.00
#
_symmetry.space_group_name_H-M   'P 1'
#
loop_
_entity.id
_entity.type
_entity.pdbx_description
1 polymer ?
#
loop_
_entity_poly.entity_id
_entity_poly.type
_entity_poly.pdbx_seq_one_letter_code
_entity_poly.pdbx_strand_id
1 'polypeptide(L)'
;MTELEVKIIKFLLSSAIYSENAIMKNLGIDKETLDKSFKILEDNGYLESYEEFIKRESLNEERDCCKAKKNNSCSSCCDNNIFSDLEDFSKIKVITMKAVDNFS
;
A
#
# COMPACT_ATOMS: atom_id res chain seq x y z
N MET A 1 7.65 10.25 -15.61
CA MET A 1 6.88 10.85 -14.50
C MET A 1 6.61 12.31 -14.84
N THR A 2 5.37 12.77 -14.68
CA THR A 2 4.89 14.13 -14.96
C THR A 2 4.46 14.84 -13.66
N GLU A 3 4.05 16.10 -13.77
CA GLU A 3 3.53 16.88 -12.63
C GLU A 3 2.29 16.23 -12.00
N LEU A 4 1.48 15.52 -12.79
CA LEU A 4 0.29 14.83 -12.30
C LEU A 4 0.66 13.70 -11.32
N GLU A 5 1.63 12.85 -11.68
CA GLU A 5 2.08 11.77 -10.79
C GLU A 5 2.64 12.31 -9.47
N VAL A 6 3.37 13.44 -9.52
CA VAL A 6 3.86 14.10 -8.30
C VAL A 6 2.70 14.59 -7.42
N LYS A 7 1.65 15.16 -8.02
CA LYS A 7 0.44 15.57 -7.27
C LYS A 7 -0.28 14.37 -6.66
N ILE A 8 -0.38 13.26 -7.38
CA ILE A 8 -0.95 12.01 -6.87
C ILE A 8 -0.14 11.51 -5.68
N ILE A 9 1.20 11.43 -5.77
CA ILE A 9 2.04 10.99 -4.64
C ILE A 9 1.83 11.90 -3.42
N LYS A 10 1.90 13.22 -3.58
CA LYS A 10 1.72 14.15 -2.47
C LYS A 10 0.33 14.04 -1.84
N PHE A 11 -0.69 13.83 -2.66
CA PHE A 11 -2.04 13.58 -2.18
C PHE A 11 -2.08 12.29 -1.35
N LEU A 12 -1.51 11.20 -1.86
CA LEU A 12 -1.42 9.92 -1.15
C LEU A 12 -0.60 10.01 0.15
N LEU A 13 0.46 10.81 0.21
CA LEU A 13 1.24 11.03 1.43
C LEU A 13 0.49 11.85 2.50
N SER A 14 -0.51 12.63 2.08
CA SER A 14 -1.25 13.50 3.00
C SER A 14 -2.28 12.76 3.87
N SER A 15 -2.60 11.49 3.59
CA SER A 15 -3.39 10.67 4.50
C SER A 15 -3.13 9.17 4.33
N ALA A 16 -3.60 8.38 5.30
CA ALA A 16 -3.29 6.96 5.36
C ALA A 16 -3.97 6.09 4.27
N ILE A 17 -5.17 6.44 3.78
CA ILE A 17 -5.96 5.58 2.86
C ILE A 17 -6.82 6.44 1.92
N TYR A 18 -6.82 6.13 0.61
CA TYR A 18 -7.65 6.80 -0.39
C TYR A 18 -8.34 5.84 -1.35
N SER A 19 -9.55 6.22 -1.78
CA SER A 19 -10.24 5.58 -2.92
C SER A 19 -9.90 6.30 -4.23
N GLU A 20 -9.93 5.57 -5.34
CA GLU A 20 -9.79 6.14 -6.70
C GLU A 20 -10.73 7.33 -6.91
N ASN A 21 -11.98 7.20 -6.45
CA ASN A 21 -12.99 8.25 -6.54
C ASN A 21 -12.58 9.54 -5.82
N ALA A 22 -11.93 9.45 -4.66
CA ALA A 22 -11.44 10.61 -3.93
C ALA A 22 -10.31 11.31 -4.70
N ILE A 23 -9.40 10.54 -5.29
CA ILE A 23 -8.28 11.06 -6.07
C ILE A 23 -8.79 11.75 -7.34
N MET A 24 -9.68 11.08 -8.09
CA MET A 24 -10.30 11.62 -9.29
C MET A 24 -11.01 12.95 -9.02
N LYS A 25 -11.81 13.02 -7.95
CA LYS A 25 -12.53 14.25 -7.57
C LYS A 25 -11.60 15.38 -7.15
N ASN A 26 -10.54 15.09 -6.39
CA ASN A 26 -9.62 16.13 -5.91
C ASN A 26 -8.72 16.67 -7.02
N LEU A 27 -8.29 15.80 -7.96
CA LEU A 27 -7.39 16.19 -9.04
C LEU A 27 -8.12 16.59 -10.33
N GLY A 28 -9.44 16.37 -10.40
CA GLY A 28 -10.25 16.69 -11.57
C GLY A 28 -9.90 15.83 -12.79
N ILE A 29 -9.51 14.57 -12.56
CA ILE A 29 -9.10 13.63 -13.61
C ILE A 29 -10.09 12.47 -13.75
N ASP A 30 -10.12 11.87 -14.93
CA ASP A 30 -10.89 10.64 -15.17
C ASP A 30 -10.13 9.38 -14.74
N LYS A 31 -10.84 8.26 -14.77
CA LYS A 31 -10.30 6.95 -14.39
C LYS A 31 -9.17 6.49 -15.31
N GLU A 32 -9.30 6.69 -16.62
CA GLU A 32 -8.28 6.25 -17.58
C GLU A 32 -6.94 6.94 -17.34
N THR A 33 -6.98 8.24 -17.02
CA THR A 33 -5.83 9.06 -16.66
C THR A 33 -5.23 8.61 -15.34
N LEU A 34 -6.07 8.33 -14.34
CA LEU A 34 -5.62 7.80 -13.05
C LEU A 34 -4.94 6.43 -13.20
N ASP A 35 -5.54 5.52 -13.97
CA ASP A 35 -5.03 4.16 -14.20
C ASP A 35 -3.65 4.20 -14.90
N LYS A 36 -3.50 5.07 -15.92
CA LYS A 36 -2.20 5.31 -16.58
C LYS A 36 -1.17 5.88 -15.61
N SER A 37 -1.57 6.84 -14.78
CA SER A 37 -0.69 7.46 -13.79
C SER A 37 -0.22 6.44 -12.74
N PHE A 38 -1.13 5.59 -12.25
CA PHE A 38 -0.78 4.52 -11.33
C PHE A 38 0.20 3.53 -11.93
N LYS A 39 0.00 3.13 -13.19
CA LYS A 39 0.96 2.25 -13.87
C LYS A 39 2.35 2.89 -13.97
N ILE A 40 2.42 4.18 -14.31
CA ILE A 40 3.69 4.91 -14.31
C ILE A 40 4.32 4.91 -12.92
N LEU A 41 3.54 5.15 -11.87
CA LEU A 41 4.04 5.15 -10.49
C LEU A 41 4.54 3.76 -10.04
N GLU A 42 3.86 2.69 -10.42
CA GLU A 42 4.28 1.30 -10.19
C GLU A 42 5.58 0.98 -10.94
N ASP A 43 5.64 1.26 -12.24
CA ASP A 43 6.83 1.05 -13.08
C ASP A 43 8.06 1.82 -12.55
N ASN A 44 7.83 2.95 -11.86
CA ASN A 44 8.87 3.75 -11.24
C ASN A 44 9.16 3.37 -9.77
N GLY A 45 8.44 2.40 -9.20
CA GLY A 45 8.63 1.89 -7.83
C GLY A 45 8.13 2.82 -6.73
N TYR A 46 7.17 3.71 -7.03
CA TYR A 46 6.53 4.60 -6.07
C TYR A 46 5.23 4.04 -5.49
N LEU A 47 4.61 3.10 -6.23
CA LEU A 47 3.50 2.28 -5.75
C LEU A 47 3.87 0.81 -5.91
N GLU A 48 3.36 -0.02 -5.01
CA GLU A 48 3.42 -1.48 -5.08
C GLU A 48 2.05 -2.09 -4.80
N SER A 49 1.81 -3.32 -5.24
CA SER A 49 0.58 -4.03 -4.86
C SER A 49 0.63 -4.39 -3.38
N TYR A 50 -0.53 -4.55 -2.75
CA TYR A 50 -0.58 -5.03 -1.38
C TYR A 50 0.10 -6.40 -1.20
N GLU A 51 0.01 -7.29 -2.20
CA GLU A 51 0.69 -8.59 -2.17
C GLU A 51 2.21 -8.46 -2.11
N GLU A 52 2.80 -7.58 -2.93
CA GLU A 52 4.25 -7.34 -2.91
C GLU A 52 4.70 -6.68 -1.61
N PHE A 53 3.90 -5.73 -1.10
CA PHE A 53 4.10 -5.14 0.22
C PHE A 53 4.14 -6.21 1.31
N ILE A 54 3.13 -7.10 1.36
CA ILE A 54 3.07 -8.17 2.36
C ILE A 54 4.20 -9.19 2.17
N LYS A 55 4.60 -9.54 0.94
CA LYS A 55 5.78 -10.41 0.74
C LYS A 55 7.03 -9.77 1.33
N ARG A 56 7.25 -8.47 1.10
CA ARG A 56 8.39 -7.74 1.68
C ARG A 56 8.30 -7.68 3.21
N GLU A 57 7.14 -7.38 3.76
CA GLU A 57 6.97 -7.23 5.21
C GLU A 57 6.94 -8.58 5.95
N SER A 58 6.34 -9.62 5.39
CA SER A 58 6.40 -11.00 5.92
C SER A 58 7.81 -11.58 5.91
N LEU A 59 8.64 -11.22 4.92
CA LEU A 59 10.08 -11.52 4.94
C LEU A 59 10.83 -10.71 6.01
N ASN A 60 10.33 -9.53 6.39
CA ASN A 60 10.82 -8.78 7.55
C ASN A 60 10.28 -9.35 8.89
N GLU A 61 9.18 -10.11 8.86
CA GLU A 61 8.52 -10.79 10.00
C GLU A 61 9.06 -12.21 10.32
N GLU A 62 10.22 -12.63 9.80
CA GLU A 62 11.03 -13.63 10.52
C GLU A 62 11.47 -13.13 11.93
N ARG A 63 10.99 -11.95 12.33
CA ARG A 63 10.96 -11.42 13.68
C ARG A 63 9.53 -10.97 14.03
N ASP A 64 8.74 -11.79 14.74
CA ASP A 64 8.05 -11.43 16.01
C ASP A 64 6.66 -12.03 16.36
N CYS A 65 5.90 -12.83 15.58
CA CYS A 65 4.67 -13.47 16.18
C CYS A 65 5.04 -14.52 17.27
N CYS A 66 6.29 -15.02 17.32
CA CYS A 66 6.69 -16.16 18.18
C CYS A 66 7.99 -15.98 19.01
N LYS A 67 8.75 -14.89 18.90
CA LYS A 67 10.06 -14.78 19.59
C LYS A 67 9.95 -14.32 21.05
N ALA A 68 8.79 -13.83 21.47
CA ALA A 68 8.52 -13.48 22.87
C ALA A 68 7.67 -14.55 23.58
N LYS A 69 8.13 -15.81 23.65
CA LYS A 69 8.00 -16.69 24.83
C LYS A 69 8.49 -18.10 24.56
N LYS A 70 9.56 -18.45 25.25
CA LYS A 70 9.84 -19.80 25.73
C LYS A 70 8.70 -20.21 26.67
N ASN A 71 7.53 -20.60 26.14
CA ASN A 71 6.47 -21.40 26.78
C ASN A 71 5.22 -21.50 25.89
N ASN A 72 5.16 -22.57 25.10
CA ASN A 72 4.01 -23.44 24.85
C ASN A 72 2.58 -22.85 25.03
N SER A 73 2.10 -22.07 24.06
CA SER A 73 0.69 -21.98 23.60
C SER A 73 0.48 -20.67 22.83
N CYS A 74 0.60 -20.72 21.50
CA CYS A 74 0.22 -19.62 20.60
C CYS A 74 -0.97 -20.12 19.77
N SER A 75 -2.19 -19.90 20.25
CA SER A 75 -3.40 -20.44 19.61
C SER A 75 -4.53 -19.40 19.45
N SER A 76 -4.22 -18.11 19.31
CA SER A 76 -5.29 -17.12 19.03
C SER A 76 -4.84 -15.71 18.58
N CYS A 77 -3.54 -15.37 18.54
CA CYS A 77 -3.11 -13.98 18.34
C CYS A 77 -2.93 -13.56 16.87
N CYS A 78 -2.65 -14.48 15.95
CA CYS A 78 -2.41 -14.12 14.55
C CYS A 78 -3.70 -14.28 13.68
N ASP A 79 -4.89 -14.51 14.27
CA ASP A 79 -6.15 -14.88 13.55
C ASP A 79 -7.10 -13.70 13.25
N ASN A 80 -6.84 -12.49 13.76
CA ASN A 80 -7.71 -11.32 13.53
C ASN A 80 -7.10 -10.35 12.52
N ASN A 81 -6.94 -10.80 11.28
CA ASN A 81 -6.72 -9.86 10.18
C ASN A 81 -8.07 -9.17 9.91
N ILE A 82 -8.14 -7.84 10.08
CA ILE A 82 -9.30 -6.97 9.74
C ILE A 82 -9.76 -7.16 8.28
N PHE A 83 -8.96 -7.85 7.47
CA PHE A 83 -9.18 -8.15 6.07
C PHE A 83 -9.54 -9.62 5.79
N SER A 84 -9.89 -10.43 6.80
CA SER A 84 -10.26 -11.84 6.63
C SER A 84 -11.41 -12.06 5.63
N ASP A 85 -12.28 -11.05 5.47
CA ASP A 85 -13.43 -11.09 4.56
C ASP A 85 -13.14 -10.44 3.19
N LEU A 86 -11.93 -9.88 3.00
CA LEU A 86 -11.50 -9.25 1.76
C LEU A 86 -10.58 -10.22 1.00
N GLU A 87 -11.16 -11.07 0.16
CA GLU A 87 -10.39 -12.06 -0.60
C GLU A 87 -9.64 -11.43 -1.80
N ASP A 88 -9.96 -10.19 -2.17
CA ASP A 88 -9.40 -9.51 -3.35
C ASP A 88 -8.64 -8.23 -2.98
N PHE A 89 -7.35 -8.38 -2.69
CA PHE A 89 -6.42 -7.27 -2.47
C PHE A 89 -5.82 -6.70 -3.76
N SER A 90 -6.18 -7.23 -4.93
CA SER A 90 -5.55 -6.85 -6.21
C SER A 90 -5.71 -5.37 -6.56
N LYS A 91 -6.73 -4.72 -5.98
CA LYS A 91 -7.05 -3.29 -6.19
C LYS A 91 -6.39 -2.37 -5.17
N ILE A 92 -5.78 -2.92 -4.12
CA ILE A 92 -5.10 -2.14 -3.11
C ILE A 92 -3.67 -1.89 -3.58
N LYS A 93 -3.34 -0.60 -3.68
CA LYS A 93 -1.99 -0.13 -3.97
C LYS A 93 -1.42 0.52 -2.72
N VAL A 94 -0.17 0.23 -2.43
CA VAL A 94 0.56 0.70 -1.26
C VAL A 94 1.62 1.68 -1.72
N ILE A 95 1.77 2.79 -0.98
CA ILE A 95 2.82 3.77 -1.22
C ILE A 95 4.16 3.23 -0.70
N THR A 96 5.21 3.30 -1.52
CA THR A 96 6.52 2.74 -1.14
C THR A 96 7.33 3.74 -0.31
N MET A 97 8.32 3.24 0.45
CA MET A 97 9.26 4.09 1.19
C MET A 97 10.04 5.04 0.25
N LYS A 98 10.32 4.59 -0.98
CA LYS A 98 10.94 5.43 -2.02
C LYS A 98 10.11 6.68 -2.33
N ALA A 99 8.77 6.57 -2.31
CA ALA A 99 7.89 7.72 -2.49
C ALA A 99 7.96 8.68 -1.30
N VAL A 100 8.05 8.15 -0.08
CA VAL A 100 8.23 8.96 1.14
C VAL A 100 9.56 9.71 1.08
N ASP A 101 10.67 9.03 0.81
CA ASP A 101 12.01 9.65 0.79
C ASP A 101 12.14 10.77 -0.25
N ASN A 102 11.45 10.63 -1.39
CA ASN A 102 11.57 11.57 -2.50
C ASN A 102 10.56 12.73 -2.43
N PHE A 103 9.45 12.59 -1.70
CA PHE A 103 8.32 13.53 -1.79
C PHE A 103 7.67 13.93 -0.45
N SER A 104 8.16 13.41 0.69
CA SER A 104 7.75 13.83 2.03
C SER A 104 8.41 15.13 2.49
#